data_AF-A0A4V6YWW1-F1
#
_entry.id   AF-A0A4V6YWW1-F1
#
_cell.length_a   1.000
_cell.length_b   1.000
_cell.length_c   1.000
_cell.angle_alpha   90.00
_cell.angle_beta   90.00
_cell.angle_gamma   90.00
#
_symmetry.space_group_name_H-M   'P 1'
#
loop_
_entity.id
_entity.type
_entity.pdbx_description
1 polymer ?
#
loop_
_entity_poly.entity_id
_entity_poly.type
_entity_poly.pdbx_seq_one_letter_code
_entity_poly.pdbx_strand_id
1 'polypeptide(L)'
;MFSRVPTNVVGSVNFLCTLTALEVLEDQAIRSSSIIMAKKAKARLVHARLVSMAMTGFFYTFKRPRTAPMMSMLKYDPIVRKKVLFLETKKRK
;
A
#
# COMPACT_ATOMS: atom_id res chain seq x y z
N MET A 1 -14.01 53.53 -28.02
CA MET A 1 -13.31 54.25 -29.11
C MET A 1 -12.92 55.61 -28.55
N PHE A 2 -11.69 56.08 -28.79
CA PHE A 2 -10.93 57.15 -28.07
C PHE A 2 -10.16 56.65 -26.83
N SER A 3 -8.92 56.13 -27.01
CA SER A 3 -7.61 56.81 -27.09
C SER A 3 -7.04 57.19 -25.71
N ARG A 4 -6.02 56.45 -25.21
CA ARG A 4 -4.59 56.86 -25.13
C ARG A 4 -4.43 58.19 -24.38
N VAL A 5 -3.84 58.25 -23.18
CA VAL A 5 -2.39 58.29 -22.89
C VAL A 5 -2.15 57.99 -21.40
N PRO A 6 -1.15 57.16 -21.01
CA PRO A 6 -0.48 57.33 -19.72
C PRO A 6 0.87 58.04 -19.91
N THR A 7 0.96 59.26 -19.41
CA THR A 7 2.22 60.02 -19.34
C THR A 7 3.06 59.49 -18.20
N ASN A 8 4.27 59.05 -18.56
CA ASN A 8 5.40 58.83 -17.67
C ASN A 8 5.56 59.98 -16.67
N VAL A 9 5.57 59.65 -15.38
CA VAL A 9 6.21 60.49 -14.37
C VAL A 9 7.49 59.79 -13.97
N VAL A 10 8.59 60.34 -14.50
CA VAL A 10 9.96 60.03 -14.16
C VAL A 10 10.29 60.69 -12.83
N GLY A 11 10.80 59.91 -11.89
CA GLY A 11 11.50 60.37 -10.68
C GLY A 11 12.17 59.13 -10.07
N SER A 12 13.38 58.74 -10.48
CA SER A 12 14.66 59.38 -10.15
C SER A 12 14.78 59.69 -8.66
N VAL A 13 15.25 58.70 -7.90
CA VAL A 13 16.38 58.85 -6.97
C VAL A 13 16.90 57.45 -6.63
N ASN A 14 17.78 56.93 -7.49
CA ASN A 14 18.75 55.94 -7.06
C ASN A 14 19.77 56.67 -6.19
N PHE A 15 19.90 56.33 -4.90
CA PHE A 15 21.11 56.63 -4.15
C PHE A 15 21.27 55.65 -2.98
N LEU A 16 22.32 54.82 -3.09
CA LEU A 16 22.91 53.92 -2.09
C LEU A 16 22.13 52.66 -1.69
N CYS A 17 22.21 51.61 -2.51
CA CYS A 17 22.25 50.25 -1.99
C CYS A 17 23.70 49.76 -2.07
N THR A 18 24.45 50.01 -1.00
CA THR A 18 25.85 49.62 -0.83
C THR A 18 25.95 48.11 -0.64
N LEU A 19 26.64 47.46 -1.59
CA LEU A 19 27.58 46.35 -1.38
C LEU A 19 27.53 45.64 -0.01
N THR A 20 26.81 44.52 0.04
CA THR A 20 27.20 43.36 0.86
C THR A 20 27.20 42.14 -0.06
N ALA A 21 28.38 41.84 -0.60
CA ALA A 21 28.70 40.54 -1.15
C ALA A 21 29.08 39.62 0.01
N LEU A 22 28.31 38.56 0.25
CA LEU A 22 28.71 37.34 1.00
C LEU A 22 27.52 36.38 1.08
N GLU A 23 27.79 35.07 0.98
CA GLU A 23 26.86 33.91 0.99
C GLU A 23 26.20 33.62 -0.38
N VAL A 24 26.77 32.83 -1.29
CA VAL A 24 27.21 31.41 -1.21
C VAL A 24 26.16 30.52 -0.55
N LEU A 25 25.22 29.99 -1.35
CA LEU A 25 24.87 28.56 -1.34
C LEU A 25 23.93 28.22 -2.53
N GLU A 26 24.48 28.25 -3.73
CA GLU A 26 24.08 27.26 -4.74
C GLU A 26 24.63 25.90 -4.28
N ASP A 27 23.92 24.83 -4.65
CA ASP A 27 24.17 23.40 -4.41
C ASP A 27 23.61 22.71 -3.15
N GLN A 28 23.07 21.52 -3.42
CA GLN A 28 22.68 20.41 -2.53
C GLN A 28 21.18 20.24 -2.19
N ALA A 29 20.32 20.28 -3.22
CA ALA A 29 19.01 19.60 -3.17
C ALA A 29 18.98 18.31 -4.02
N ILE A 30 20.07 17.54 -4.03
CA ILE A 30 20.05 16.11 -4.37
C ILE A 30 20.53 15.33 -3.13
N ARG A 31 19.89 15.57 -1.98
CA ARG A 31 20.02 14.65 -0.84
C ARG A 31 18.92 13.61 -0.93
N SER A 32 19.26 12.54 -1.63
CA SER A 32 18.84 11.18 -1.32
C SER A 32 17.37 11.04 -0.94
N SER A 33 16.51 10.92 -1.94
CA SER A 33 15.28 10.16 -1.75
C SER A 33 15.68 8.71 -1.48
N SER A 34 15.94 8.40 -0.21
CA SER A 34 16.06 7.04 0.26
C SER A 34 14.76 6.34 -0.11
N ILE A 35 14.82 5.46 -1.10
CA ILE A 35 13.70 4.61 -1.48
C ILE A 35 13.50 3.67 -0.28
N ILE A 36 12.63 4.06 0.65
CA ILE A 36 12.22 3.20 1.75
C ILE A 36 11.49 2.04 1.08
N MET A 37 12.16 0.89 0.96
CA MET A 37 11.53 -0.33 0.45
C MET A 37 10.35 -0.68 1.35
N ALA A 38 9.14 -0.35 0.91
CA ALA A 38 7.91 -0.62 1.64
C ALA A 38 7.80 -2.14 1.84
N LYS A 39 7.88 -2.57 3.10
CA LYS A 39 7.74 -3.99 3.47
C LYS A 39 6.39 -4.50 2.95
N LYS A 40 6.43 -5.42 1.98
CA LYS A 40 5.24 -6.02 1.36
C LYS A 40 4.25 -6.47 2.44
N ALA A 41 3.09 -5.81 2.48
CA ALA A 41 2.03 -6.16 3.41
C ALA A 41 1.54 -7.58 3.11
N LYS A 42 1.45 -8.43 4.14
CA LYS A 42 0.93 -9.80 3.98
C LYS A 42 -0.58 -9.72 3.74
N ALA A 43 -1.09 -10.42 2.73
CA ALA A 43 -2.51 -10.40 2.36
C ALA A 43 -3.46 -10.66 3.55
N ARG A 44 -4.58 -9.95 3.68
CA ARG A 44 -5.51 -10.09 4.83
C ARG A 44 -6.14 -11.48 4.92
N LEU A 45 -6.43 -12.09 3.78
CA LEU A 45 -7.07 -13.41 3.66
C LEU A 45 -6.03 -14.51 3.39
N VAL A 46 -6.29 -15.69 3.92
CA VAL A 46 -5.49 -16.91 3.72
C VAL A 46 -6.37 -18.01 3.15
N HIS A 47 -5.79 -18.78 2.23
CA HIS A 47 -6.38 -20.00 1.71
C HIS A 47 -6.21 -21.12 2.74
N ALA A 48 -7.33 -21.61 3.27
CA ALA A 48 -7.42 -22.75 4.16
C ALA A 48 -7.83 -24.00 3.38
N ARG A 49 -7.23 -25.15 3.74
CA ARG A 49 -7.64 -26.47 3.24
C ARG A 49 -8.40 -27.20 4.33
N LEU A 50 -9.64 -27.57 4.02
CA LEU A 50 -10.52 -28.33 4.90
C LEU A 50 -10.52 -29.78 4.44
N VAL A 51 -9.98 -30.68 5.26
CA VAL A 51 -9.77 -32.10 4.95
C VAL A 51 -10.88 -32.93 5.57
N SER A 52 -11.38 -33.91 4.82
CA SER A 52 -12.39 -34.86 5.27
C SER A 52 -11.90 -35.74 6.42
N MET A 53 -12.71 -35.87 7.48
CA MET A 53 -12.41 -36.77 8.61
C MET A 53 -12.62 -38.25 8.28
N ALA A 54 -13.21 -38.57 7.13
CA ALA A 54 -13.36 -39.94 6.67
C ALA A 54 -12.07 -40.52 6.04
N MET A 55 -10.91 -39.85 6.20
CA MET A 55 -9.59 -40.28 5.72
C MET A 55 -9.52 -40.58 4.21
N THR A 56 -10.39 -39.96 3.40
CA THR A 56 -10.46 -40.14 1.94
C THR A 56 -9.45 -39.29 1.17
N GLY A 57 -8.88 -38.26 1.81
CA GLY A 57 -8.01 -37.29 1.16
C GLY A 57 -8.73 -36.19 0.37
N PHE A 58 -10.06 -36.22 0.28
CA PHE A 58 -10.82 -35.13 -0.35
C PHE A 58 -10.81 -33.87 0.53
N PHE A 59 -10.68 -32.71 -0.12
CA PHE A 59 -10.62 -31.43 0.59
C PHE A 59 -11.33 -30.30 -0.15
N TYR A 60 -11.80 -29.33 0.63
CA TYR A 60 -12.30 -28.06 0.12
C TYR A 60 -11.30 -26.93 0.37
N THR A 61 -11.24 -25.97 -0.55
CA THR A 61 -10.47 -24.74 -0.37
C THR A 61 -11.39 -23.59 0.01
N PHE A 62 -11.05 -22.88 1.07
CA PHE A 62 -11.79 -21.70 1.52
C PHE A 62 -10.84 -20.51 1.73
N LYS A 63 -11.39 -19.30 1.68
CA LYS A 63 -10.67 -18.07 2.06
C LYS A 63 -11.17 -17.63 3.42
N ARG A 64 -10.27 -17.47 4.39
CA ARG A 64 -10.60 -16.92 5.72
C ARG A 64 -9.63 -15.81 6.12
N PRO A 65 -10.02 -14.85 6.98
CA PRO A 65 -9.09 -13.90 7.55
C PRO A 65 -8.12 -14.59 8.51
N ARG A 66 -6.88 -14.07 8.62
CA ARG A 66 -5.83 -14.68 9.49
C ARG A 66 -6.15 -14.67 10.98
N THR A 67 -6.98 -13.74 11.43
CA THR A 67 -7.35 -13.56 12.82
C THR A 67 -8.45 -14.51 13.28
N ALA A 68 -9.15 -15.17 12.35
CA ALA A 68 -10.25 -16.07 12.70
C ALA A 68 -9.74 -17.39 13.31
N PRO A 69 -10.60 -18.09 14.09
CA PRO A 69 -10.33 -19.46 14.55
C PRO A 69 -10.38 -20.47 13.40
N MET A 70 -9.90 -21.69 13.66
CA MET A 70 -9.92 -22.78 12.69
C MET A 70 -11.35 -23.22 12.38
N MET A 71 -11.61 -23.57 11.13
CA MET A 71 -12.95 -23.92 10.68
C MET A 71 -13.23 -25.41 10.76
N SER A 72 -14.44 -25.75 11.21
CA SER A 72 -15.03 -27.09 11.13
C SER A 72 -16.41 -26.98 10.47
N MET A 73 -16.70 -27.86 9.50
CA MET A 73 -17.95 -27.81 8.74
C MET A 73 -18.42 -29.21 8.37
N LEU A 74 -19.73 -29.45 8.38
CA LEU A 74 -20.33 -30.67 7.83
C LEU A 74 -20.63 -30.46 6.35
N LYS A 75 -19.94 -31.22 5.49
CA LYS A 75 -20.10 -31.15 4.02
C LYS A 75 -20.15 -32.54 3.41
N TYR A 76 -20.59 -32.61 2.16
CA TYR A 76 -20.62 -33.85 1.40
C TYR A 76 -19.22 -34.25 0.94
N ASP A 77 -18.85 -35.52 1.10
CA ASP A 77 -17.65 -36.11 0.51
C ASP A 77 -18.07 -37.00 -0.68
N PRO A 78 -17.63 -36.70 -1.91
CA PRO A 78 -18.01 -37.47 -3.10
C PRO A 78 -17.46 -38.89 -3.11
N ILE A 79 -16.41 -39.19 -2.33
CA ILE A 79 -15.80 -40.52 -2.27
C ILE A 79 -16.65 -41.43 -1.37
N VAL A 80 -17.03 -40.95 -0.19
CA VAL A 80 -17.88 -41.70 0.77
C VAL A 80 -19.36 -41.66 0.40
N ARG A 81 -19.76 -40.65 -0.39
CA ARG A 81 -21.15 -40.33 -0.74
C ARG A 81 -22.04 -40.02 0.47
N LYS A 82 -21.46 -39.38 1.48
CA LYS A 82 -22.14 -39.01 2.73
C LYS A 82 -21.70 -37.61 3.20
N LYS A 83 -22.50 -37.01 4.07
CA LYS A 83 -22.09 -35.80 4.79
C LYS A 83 -21.15 -36.18 5.93
N VAL A 84 -19.97 -35.60 5.93
CA VAL A 84 -18.89 -35.87 6.90
C VAL A 84 -18.35 -34.55 7.44
N LEU A 85 -17.69 -34.63 8.60
CA LEU A 85 -17.01 -33.48 9.19
C LEU A 85 -15.72 -33.19 8.43
N PHE A 86 -15.52 -31.92 8.10
CA PHE A 86 -14.29 -31.40 7.52
C PHE A 86 -13.61 -30.47 8.51
N LEU A 87 -12.31 -30.66 8.71
CA LEU A 87 -11.49 -29.82 9.60
C LEU A 87 -10.38 -29.11 8.81
N GLU A 88 -10.10 -27.86 9.19
CA GLU A 88 -8.98 -27.12 8.61
C GLU A 88 -7.63 -27.73 9.01
N THR A 89 -6.74 -27.92 8.04
CA THR A 89 -5.36 -28.32 8.32
C THR A 89 -4.49 -27.10 8.61
N LYS A 90 -3.73 -27.15 9.71
CA LYS A 90 -2.74 -26.12 10.03
C LYS A 90 -1.64 -26.11 8.97
N LYS A 91 -1.45 -24.94 8.33
CA LYS A 91 -0.34 -24.75 7.39
C LYS A 91 0.99 -24.86 8.15
N ARG A 92 1.85 -25.80 7.76
CA ARG A 92 3.25 -25.83 8.21
C ARG A 92 4.01 -24.68 7.51
N LYS A 93 4.85 -23.97 8.27
CA LYS A 93 5.61 -22.81 7.79
C LYS A 93 6.79 -23.29 6.96
#